data_AF-A0A519UJZ3-F1
#
_entry.id   AF-A0A519UJZ3-F1
#
_cell.length_a   1.000
_cell.length_b   1.000
_cell.length_c   1.000
_cell.angle_alpha   90.00
_cell.angle_beta   90.00
_cell.angle_gamma   90.00
#
_symmetry.space_group_name_H-M   'P 1'
#
loop_
_entity.id
_entity.type
_entity.pdbx_description
1 polymer ?
#
loop_
_entity_poly.entity_id
_entity_poly.type
_entity_poly.pdbx_seq_one_letter_code
_entity_poly.pdbx_strand_id
1 'polypeptide(L)'
;MNVFCTPEFKKEYEKLSKNKSYQYLGKEIIKAYFDKKMDDCLSGVRLNGHSPNPFINKRLEGSGGSRLYILLVIAKDNAYLTFVHPKSGSAGYENISDDKKAELLDNVYNCITADDLYQVTCCEKKETLIFDLLETQAEVGI
;
A
#
# COMPACT_ATOMS: atom_id res chain seq x y z
N MET A 1 -2.14 -11.80 -8.82
CA MET A 1 -1.84 -11.20 -7.51
C MET A 1 -3.01 -10.34 -7.12
N ASN A 2 -3.49 -10.46 -5.88
CA ASN A 2 -4.47 -9.52 -5.34
C ASN A 2 -3.76 -8.39 -4.60
N VAL A 3 -4.40 -7.23 -4.55
CA VAL A 3 -3.92 -6.07 -3.80
C VAL A 3 -4.88 -5.82 -2.64
N PHE A 4 -4.33 -5.76 -1.45
CA PHE A 4 -5.04 -5.43 -0.21
C PHE A 4 -4.39 -4.21 0.44
N CYS A 5 -5.10 -3.56 1.34
CA CYS A 5 -4.50 -2.54 2.20
C CYS A 5 -5.02 -2.57 3.63
N THR A 6 -4.21 -2.08 4.56
CA THR A 6 -4.62 -1.87 5.95
C THR A 6 -5.52 -0.63 6.09
N PRO A 7 -6.29 -0.51 7.19
CA PRO A 7 -7.03 0.71 7.50
C PRO A 7 -6.14 1.96 7.57
N GLU A 8 -4.91 1.82 8.06
CA GLU A 8 -3.95 2.93 8.14
C GLU A 8 -3.55 3.44 6.75
N PHE A 9 -3.27 2.53 5.81
CA PHE A 9 -3.00 2.91 4.43
C PHE A 9 -4.18 3.68 3.81
N LYS A 10 -5.40 3.14 3.95
CA LYS A 10 -6.62 3.76 3.39
C LYS A 10 -6.79 5.18 3.92
N LYS A 11 -6.61 5.38 5.22
CA LYS A 11 -6.69 6.71 5.87
C LYS A 11 -5.69 7.71 5.28
N GLU A 12 -4.42 7.35 5.16
CA GLU A 12 -3.42 8.26 4.59
C GLU A 12 -3.63 8.49 3.09
N TYR A 13 -4.02 7.45 2.34
CA TYR A 13 -4.38 7.60 0.93
C TYR A 13 -5.53 8.60 0.75
N GLU A 14 -6.64 8.41 1.46
CA GLU A 14 -7.82 9.29 1.35
C GLU A 14 -7.50 10.73 1.74
N LYS A 15 -6.66 10.93 2.77
CA LYS A 15 -6.16 12.25 3.17
C LYS A 15 -5.34 12.90 2.06
N LEU A 16 -4.42 12.16 1.43
CA LEU A 16 -3.59 12.68 0.34
C LEU A 16 -4.42 12.93 -0.93
N SER A 17 -5.34 12.03 -1.29
CA SER A 17 -6.16 12.15 -2.51
C SER A 17 -7.08 13.38 -2.51
N LYS A 18 -7.46 13.90 -1.33
CA LYS A 18 -8.22 15.15 -1.21
C LYS A 18 -7.39 16.39 -1.55
N ASN A 19 -6.06 16.29 -1.51
CA ASN A 19 -5.16 17.38 -1.83
C ASN A 19 -4.79 17.34 -3.32
N LYS A 20 -5.02 18.47 -4.02
CA LYS A 20 -4.76 18.64 -5.45
C LYS A 20 -3.32 18.26 -5.86
N SER A 21 -2.35 18.50 -4.99
CA SER A 21 -0.94 18.18 -5.23
C SER A 21 -0.66 16.67 -5.32
N TYR A 22 -1.57 15.81 -4.85
CA TYR A 22 -1.38 14.37 -4.79
C TYR A 22 -2.47 13.58 -5.54
N GLN A 23 -3.23 14.23 -6.42
CA GLN A 23 -4.26 13.54 -7.23
C GLN A 23 -3.70 12.48 -8.18
N TYR A 24 -2.40 12.52 -8.48
CA TYR A 24 -1.71 11.50 -9.27
C TYR A 24 -1.51 10.17 -8.51
N LEU A 25 -1.68 10.17 -7.18
CA LEU A 25 -1.32 9.05 -6.31
C LEU A 25 -1.99 7.73 -6.74
N GLY A 26 -3.30 7.76 -7.00
CA GLY A 26 -4.04 6.58 -7.44
C GLY A 26 -3.46 5.97 -8.71
N LYS A 27 -3.17 6.81 -9.72
CA LYS A 27 -2.59 6.36 -11.00
C LYS A 27 -1.22 5.70 -10.83
N GLU A 28 -0.36 6.27 -9.97
CA GLU A 28 0.97 5.70 -9.73
C GLU A 28 0.92 4.38 -8.97
N ILE A 29 -0.01 4.22 -8.03
CA ILE A 29 -0.26 2.93 -7.37
C ILE A 29 -0.76 1.90 -8.38
N ILE A 30 -1.72 2.29 -9.22
CA ILE A 30 -2.29 1.41 -10.24
C ILE A 30 -1.18 0.92 -11.18
N LYS A 31 -0.39 1.86 -11.71
CA LYS A 31 0.78 1.57 -12.56
C LYS A 31 1.79 0.64 -11.89
N ALA A 32 1.97 0.72 -10.57
CA ALA A 32 2.97 -0.04 -9.84
C ALA A 32 2.54 -1.48 -9.48
N TYR A 33 1.24 -1.75 -9.31
CA TYR A 33 0.77 -3.04 -8.75
C TYR A 33 -0.32 -3.74 -9.55
N PHE A 34 -1.07 -3.04 -10.39
CA PHE A 34 -2.18 -3.62 -11.14
C PHE A 34 -1.71 -4.09 -12.52
N ASP A 35 -2.17 -5.28 -12.93
CA ASP A 35 -1.71 -6.00 -14.13
C ASP A 35 -0.20 -6.25 -14.14
N LYS A 36 0.42 -6.36 -12.97
CA LYS A 36 1.84 -6.62 -12.78
C LYS A 36 2.11 -8.05 -12.34
N LYS A 37 3.28 -8.56 -12.74
CA LYS A 37 3.82 -9.80 -12.18
C LYS A 37 4.40 -9.53 -10.80
N MET A 38 4.45 -10.56 -9.97
CA MET A 38 4.99 -10.44 -8.61
C MET A 38 6.39 -9.82 -8.58
N ASP A 39 7.26 -10.25 -9.50
CA ASP A 39 8.64 -9.75 -9.59
C ASP A 39 8.71 -8.23 -9.82
N ASP A 40 7.76 -7.67 -10.58
CA ASP A 40 7.69 -6.21 -10.82
C ASP A 40 7.35 -5.45 -9.52
N CYS A 41 6.55 -6.09 -8.65
CA CYS A 41 6.12 -5.54 -7.37
C CYS A 41 7.19 -5.62 -6.29
N LEU A 42 8.20 -6.49 -6.46
CA LEU A 42 9.35 -6.62 -5.55
C LEU A 42 10.38 -5.49 -5.69
N SER A 43 10.23 -4.60 -6.67
CA SER A 43 11.13 -3.47 -6.84
C SER A 43 10.96 -2.42 -5.73
N GLY A 44 12.08 -2.06 -5.10
CA GLY A 44 12.12 -1.09 -3.98
C GLY A 44 13.24 -1.41 -3.00
N VAL A 45 13.29 -0.67 -1.89
CA VAL A 45 14.22 -0.96 -0.79
C VAL A 45 13.56 -1.96 0.14
N ARG A 46 14.22 -3.09 0.35
CA ARG A 46 13.77 -4.09 1.30
C ARG A 46 14.13 -3.70 2.73
N LEU A 47 13.13 -3.70 3.61
CA LEU A 47 13.25 -3.22 4.99
C LEU A 47 13.49 -4.35 6.02
N ASN A 48 13.24 -5.62 5.64
CA ASN A 48 13.32 -6.77 6.55
C ASN A 48 14.28 -7.88 6.08
N GLY A 49 15.42 -7.49 5.49
CA GLY A 49 16.53 -8.40 5.18
C GLY A 49 16.18 -9.47 4.15
N HIS A 50 16.29 -10.76 4.52
CA HIS A 50 16.06 -11.92 3.64
C HIS A 50 14.80 -12.73 3.98
N SER A 51 13.86 -12.18 4.76
CA SER A 51 12.58 -12.83 5.08
C SER A 51 11.85 -13.44 3.83
N PRO A 52 11.05 -14.49 3.99
CA PRO A 52 10.22 -15.02 2.90
C PRO A 52 9.07 -14.07 2.50
N ASN A 53 8.70 -13.13 3.38
CA ASN A 53 7.67 -12.11 3.12
C ASN A 53 8.34 -10.72 3.05
N PRO A 54 8.71 -10.25 1.86
CA PRO A 54 9.40 -8.96 1.71
C PRO A 54 8.55 -7.81 2.23
N PHE A 55 9.14 -7.02 3.15
CA PHE A 55 8.63 -5.70 3.51
C PHE A 55 9.40 -4.66 2.70
N ILE A 56 8.70 -3.93 1.83
CA ILE A 56 9.30 -3.11 0.78
C ILE A 56 8.88 -1.67 0.98
N ASN A 57 9.86 -0.77 0.86
CA ASN A 57 9.65 0.66 0.66
C ASN A 57 9.89 0.99 -0.81
N LYS A 58 8.80 1.24 -1.55
CA LYS A 58 8.82 1.58 -2.97
C LYS A 58 8.67 3.07 -3.15
N ARG A 59 9.58 3.67 -3.91
CA ARG A 59 9.43 5.04 -4.41
C ARG A 59 8.50 5.03 -5.62
N LEU A 60 7.46 5.83 -5.58
CA LEU A 60 6.64 6.16 -6.73
C LEU A 60 7.11 7.48 -7.36
N GLU A 61 6.80 7.63 -8.65
CA GLU A 61 6.95 8.91 -9.33
C GLU A 61 5.88 9.88 -8.81
N GLY A 62 6.12 11.17 -9.04
CA GLY A 62 5.18 12.21 -8.67
C GLY A 62 5.22 13.36 -9.66
N SER A 63 4.14 14.13 -9.71
CA SER A 63 4.10 15.34 -10.54
C SER A 63 5.20 16.32 -10.12
N GLY A 64 5.85 16.95 -11.10
CA GLY A 64 6.92 17.93 -10.87
C GLY A 64 8.17 17.39 -10.15
N GLY A 65 8.41 16.08 -10.17
CA GLY A 65 9.58 15.46 -9.51
C GLY A 65 9.39 15.19 -8.01
N SER A 66 8.17 15.36 -7.50
CA SER A 66 7.83 15.00 -6.13
C SER A 66 8.06 13.50 -5.87
N ARG A 67 8.48 13.17 -4.66
CA ARG A 67 8.78 11.80 -4.24
C ARG A 67 7.72 11.32 -3.29
N LEU A 68 7.14 10.17 -3.60
CA LEU A 68 6.18 9.50 -2.74
C LEU A 68 6.66 8.09 -2.45
N TYR A 69 6.48 7.65 -1.21
CA TYR A 69 6.85 6.32 -0.76
C TYR A 69 5.59 5.54 -0.41
N ILE A 70 5.62 4.27 -0.79
CA ILE A 70 4.63 3.28 -0.39
C ILE A 70 5.36 2.15 0.30
N LEU A 71 4.80 1.74 1.43
CA LEU A 71 5.23 0.57 2.14
C LEU A 71 4.24 -0.55 1.94
N LEU A 72 4.76 -1.75 1.68
CA LEU A 72 3.95 -2.94 1.49
C LEU A 72 4.66 -4.22 1.92
N VAL A 73 3.87 -5.22 2.27
CA VAL A 73 4.33 -6.61 2.43
C VAL A 73 3.85 -7.44 1.24
N ILE A 74 4.72 -8.31 0.73
CA ILE A 74 4.36 -9.37 -0.21
C ILE A 74 4.28 -10.69 0.53
N ALA A 75 3.15 -11.38 0.45
CA ALA A 75 2.98 -12.72 1.03
C ALA A 75 1.89 -13.50 0.28
N LYS A 76 2.08 -14.83 0.11
CA LYS A 76 1.10 -15.74 -0.53
C LYS A 76 0.50 -15.20 -1.83
N ASP A 77 1.33 -14.70 -2.74
CA ASP A 77 0.91 -14.10 -4.02
C ASP A 77 -0.01 -12.87 -3.92
N ASN A 78 0.03 -12.16 -2.81
CA ASN A 78 -0.70 -10.93 -2.57
C ASN A 78 0.23 -9.78 -2.16
N ALA A 79 -0.19 -8.55 -2.49
CA ALA A 79 0.43 -7.33 -2.04
C ALA A 79 -0.43 -6.64 -0.98
N TYR A 80 0.15 -6.35 0.19
CA TYR A 80 -0.52 -5.71 1.31
C TYR A 80 0.06 -4.31 1.52
N LEU A 81 -0.64 -3.29 1.03
CA LEU A 81 -0.26 -1.89 1.18
C LEU A 81 -0.50 -1.45 2.64
N THR A 82 0.56 -1.05 3.35
CA THR A 82 0.46 -0.69 4.77
C THR A 82 0.54 0.80 5.02
N PHE A 83 1.24 1.55 4.17
CA PHE A 83 1.39 3.00 4.38
C PHE A 83 1.77 3.75 3.11
N VAL A 84 1.44 5.03 3.07
CA VAL A 84 1.81 5.93 1.98
C VAL A 84 2.14 7.32 2.50
N HIS A 85 3.23 7.90 1.99
CA HIS A 85 3.55 9.27 2.31
C HIS A 85 4.43 9.99 1.28
N PRO A 86 4.25 11.30 1.11
CA PRO A 86 5.20 12.12 0.38
C PRO A 86 6.50 12.31 1.18
N LYS A 87 7.65 12.23 0.51
CA LYS A 87 8.96 12.63 1.05
C LYS A 87 9.16 14.15 0.96
N SER A 88 8.43 14.81 0.05
CA SER A 88 8.61 16.21 -0.30
C SER A 88 7.26 16.86 -0.63
N GLY A 89 7.16 18.18 -0.49
CA GLY A 89 5.94 18.94 -0.72
C GLY A 89 5.26 19.35 0.59
N SER A 90 4.06 19.93 0.51
CA SER A 90 3.39 20.54 1.67
C SER A 90 2.97 19.55 2.76
N ALA A 91 2.79 18.27 2.43
CA ALA A 91 2.58 17.19 3.39
C ALA A 91 3.82 16.30 3.58
N GLY A 92 4.95 16.69 2.98
CA GLY A 92 6.19 15.93 3.04
C GLY A 92 6.78 15.95 4.45
N TYR A 93 7.23 14.79 4.91
CA TYR A 93 7.99 14.67 6.14
C TYR A 93 9.24 13.81 5.93
N GLU A 94 10.10 13.78 6.94
CA GLU A 94 11.33 12.99 6.93
C GLU A 94 11.05 11.50 6.67
N ASN A 95 12.11 10.72 6.44
CA ASN A 95 11.90 9.28 6.32
C ASN A 95 11.25 8.76 7.62
N ILE A 96 10.28 7.86 7.49
CA ILE A 96 9.70 7.15 8.64
C ILE A 96 10.81 6.52 9.51
N SER A 97 10.64 6.61 10.84
CA SER A 97 11.56 6.01 11.81
C SER A 97 11.54 4.49 11.74
N ASP A 98 12.55 3.85 12.31
CA ASP A 98 12.58 2.39 12.42
C ASP A 98 11.46 1.87 13.32
N ASP A 99 11.11 2.60 14.38
CA ASP A 99 9.95 2.29 15.23
C ASP A 99 8.65 2.29 14.43
N LYS A 100 8.43 3.29 13.57
CA LYS A 100 7.23 3.33 12.72
C LYS A 100 7.23 2.20 11.69
N LYS A 101 8.38 1.80 11.15
CA LYS A 101 8.48 0.64 10.25
C LYS A 101 8.10 -0.66 10.98
N ALA A 102 8.57 -0.85 12.21
CA ALA A 102 8.21 -1.99 13.03
C ALA A 102 6.71 -2.01 13.33
N GLU A 103 6.15 -0.88 13.76
CA GLU A 103 4.71 -0.71 14.00
C GLU A 103 3.87 -1.05 12.77
N LEU A 104 4.26 -0.56 11.59
CA LEU A 104 3.56 -0.85 10.33
C LEU A 104 3.64 -2.33 9.95
N LEU A 105 4.79 -2.96 10.18
CA LEU A 105 4.97 -4.39 9.91
C LEU A 105 4.10 -5.25 10.84
N ASP A 106 4.06 -4.92 12.12
CA ASP A 106 3.20 -5.61 13.09
C ASP A 106 1.71 -5.37 12.77
N ASN A 107 1.35 -4.14 12.42
CA ASN A 107 -0.01 -3.77 12.04
C ASN A 107 -0.52 -4.58 10.84
N VAL A 108 0.26 -4.70 9.77
CA VAL A 108 -0.18 -5.45 8.59
C VAL A 108 -0.37 -6.95 8.89
N TYR A 109 0.48 -7.55 9.72
CA TYR A 109 0.27 -8.95 10.14
C TYR A 109 -0.96 -9.12 11.04
N ASN A 110 -1.23 -8.18 11.92
CA ASN A 110 -2.44 -8.18 12.73
C ASN A 110 -3.69 -8.07 11.85
N CYS A 111 -3.70 -7.14 10.88
CA CYS A 111 -4.78 -7.00 9.91
C CYS A 111 -4.98 -8.27 9.07
N ILE A 112 -3.91 -8.91 8.59
CA ILE A 112 -3.99 -10.18 7.85
C ILE A 112 -4.60 -11.28 8.72
N THR A 113 -4.24 -11.35 10.00
CA THR A 113 -4.72 -12.40 10.91
C THR A 113 -6.16 -12.18 11.36
N ALA A 114 -6.57 -10.91 11.47
CA ALA A 114 -7.90 -10.52 11.90
C ALA A 114 -8.90 -10.34 10.73
N ASP A 115 -8.47 -10.59 9.49
CA ASP A 115 -9.21 -10.25 8.26
C ASP A 115 -9.69 -8.77 8.20
N ASP A 116 -8.96 -7.88 8.88
CA ASP A 116 -9.22 -6.43 8.89
C ASP A 116 -8.43 -5.74 7.78
N LEU A 117 -8.81 -6.07 6.54
CA LEU A 117 -8.20 -5.56 5.32
C LEU A 117 -9.28 -5.02 4.37
N TYR A 118 -8.85 -4.14 3.48
CA TYR A 118 -9.63 -3.78 2.30
C TYR A 118 -9.03 -4.45 1.08
N GLN A 119 -9.88 -5.07 0.26
CA GLN A 119 -9.50 -5.39 -1.12
C GLN A 119 -9.41 -4.09 -1.92
N VAL A 120 -8.30 -3.92 -2.62
CA VAL A 120 -8.05 -2.74 -3.44
C VAL A 120 -8.25 -3.10 -4.90
N THR A 121 -9.24 -2.48 -5.52
CA THR A 121 -9.48 -2.55 -6.96
C THR A 121 -9.27 -1.18 -7.58
N CYS A 122 -9.36 -1.09 -8.91
CA CYS A 122 -9.34 0.19 -9.61
C CYS A 122 -10.60 0.35 -10.46
N CYS A 123 -11.06 1.59 -10.63
CA CYS A 123 -12.16 1.88 -11.54
C CYS A 123 -11.81 1.49 -12.99
N GLU A 124 -12.80 1.35 -13.86
CA GLU A 124 -12.60 0.96 -15.27
C GLU A 124 -11.60 1.85 -16.01
N LYS A 125 -11.58 3.15 -15.68
CA LYS A 125 -10.67 4.15 -16.27
C LYS A 125 -9.24 4.07 -15.71
N LYS A 126 -8.98 3.25 -14.69
CA LYS A 126 -7.69 3.09 -14.01
C LYS A 126 -7.12 4.40 -13.45
N GLU A 127 -7.99 5.25 -12.94
CA GLU A 127 -7.60 6.57 -12.39
C GLU A 127 -7.64 6.62 -10.86
N THR A 128 -8.51 5.81 -10.26
CA THR A 128 -8.82 5.87 -8.83
C THR A 128 -8.89 4.46 -8.26
N LEU A 129 -8.37 4.31 -7.03
CA LEU A 129 -8.51 3.09 -6.24
C LEU A 129 -9.89 3.02 -5.59
N ILE A 130 -10.42 1.81 -5.51
CA ILE A 130 -11.66 1.46 -4.80
C ILE A 130 -11.27 0.52 -3.67
N PHE A 131 -11.88 0.71 -2.50
CA PHE A 131 -11.57 -0.01 -1.27
C PHE A 131 -12.83 -0.71 -0.77
N ASP A 132 -12.87 -2.03 -0.92
CA ASP A 132 -13.97 -2.87 -0.45
C ASP A 132 -13.51 -3.59 0.81
N LEU A 133 -14.26 -3.48 1.91
CA LEU A 133 -13.93 -4.20 3.14
C LEU A 133 -13.98 -5.70 2.85
N LEU A 134 -12.99 -6.45 3.31
CA LEU A 134 -13.06 -7.90 3.23
C LEU A 134 -14.16 -8.37 4.18
N GLU A 135 -15.31 -8.76 3.64
CA GLU A 135 -16.30 -9.46 4.45
C GLU A 135 -15.71 -10.82 4.80
N THR A 136 -15.49 -11.06 6.09
CA THR A 136 -15.13 -12.38 6.60
C THR A 136 -16.15 -13.36 6.02
N GLN A 137 -15.68 -14.43 5.36
CA GLN A 137 -16.58 -15.54 5.07
C GLN A 137 -17.00 -16.10 6.42
N ALA A 138 -18.16 -15.65 6.92
CA ALA A 138 -18.87 -16.33 7.98
C ALA A 138 -18.99 -17.78 7.51
N GLU A 139 -18.32 -18.68 8.22
CA GLU A 139 -18.38 -20.11 7.99
C GLU A 139 -19.84 -20.48 7.75
N VAL A 140 -20.15 -20.87 6.51
CA VAL A 140 -21.37 -21.60 6.23
C VAL A 140 -21.21 -22.90 6.98
N GLY A 141 -21.92 -23.00 8.11
CA GLY A 141 -21.94 -24.17 8.95
C GLY A 141 -22.19 -25.43 8.12
N ILE A 142 -21.36 -26.44 8.36
CA ILE A 142 -21.67 -27.84 8.11
C ILE A 142 -21.38 -28.57 9.42
#